data_AF-A0A2M8T6J3-F1
#
_entry.id   AF-A0A2M8T6J3-F1
#
_cell.length_a   1.000
_cell.length_b   1.000
_cell.length_c   1.000
_cell.angle_alpha   90.00
_cell.angle_beta   90.00
_cell.angle_gamma   90.00
#
_symmetry.space_group_name_H-M   'P 1'
#
loop_
_entity.id
_entity.type
_entity.pdbx_description
1 polymer ?
#
loop_
_entity_poly.entity_id
_entity_poly.type
_entity_poly.pdbx_seq_one_letter_code
_entity_poly.pdbx_strand_id
1 'polypeptide(L)'
;MNKLVINLIEVSQEVNENSKIIIEGLEDILFKSHDKYKVHGKNFIETITRDIKERNKVIEELKAVQQANNSQRLFQLICKLRVLDDRDCMSYRLFFSMYTNSLLIGKFIE
;
A
#
# COMPACT_ATOMS: atom_id res chain seq x y z
N MET A 1 11.02 -23.44 3.96
CA MET A 1 11.45 -22.05 3.69
C MET A 1 10.92 -21.54 2.35
N ASN A 2 11.03 -22.31 1.25
CA ASN A 2 10.55 -21.92 -0.09
C ASN A 2 9.03 -21.55 -0.14
N LYS A 3 8.13 -22.39 0.38
CA LYS A 3 6.68 -22.08 0.48
C LYS A 3 6.35 -20.81 1.26
N LEU A 4 7.13 -20.48 2.29
CA LEU A 4 6.86 -19.30 3.13
C LEU A 4 7.20 -18.01 2.39
N VAL A 5 8.30 -17.99 1.63
CA VAL A 5 8.69 -16.84 0.79
C VAL A 5 7.68 -16.64 -0.35
N ILE A 6 7.23 -17.73 -0.99
CA ILE A 6 6.21 -17.67 -2.03
C ILE A 6 4.91 -17.06 -1.49
N ASN A 7 4.37 -17.60 -0.38
CA ASN A 7 3.15 -17.04 0.22
C ASN A 7 3.31 -15.57 0.62
N LEU A 8 4.49 -15.18 1.13
CA LEU A 8 4.76 -13.79 1.48
C LEU A 8 4.69 -12.88 0.26
N ILE A 9 5.30 -13.29 -0.86
CA ILE A 9 5.25 -12.56 -2.13
C ILE A 9 3.81 -12.44 -2.63
N GLU A 10 3.04 -13.54 -2.60
CA GLU A 10 1.64 -13.54 -3.06
C GLU A 10 0.78 -12.57 -2.24
N VAL A 11 0.88 -12.60 -0.91
CA VAL A 11 0.17 -11.67 -0.02
C VAL A 11 0.60 -10.23 -0.29
N SER A 12 1.88 -9.95 -0.43
CA SER A 12 2.38 -8.61 -0.73
C SER A 12 1.90 -8.12 -2.11
N GLN A 13 1.76 -9.00 -3.10
CA GLN A 13 1.17 -8.66 -4.40
C GLN A 13 -0.32 -8.35 -4.29
N GLU A 14 -1.08 -9.09 -3.48
CA GLU A 14 -2.48 -8.78 -3.18
C GLU A 14 -2.62 -7.39 -2.51
N VAL A 15 -1.72 -7.05 -1.58
CA VAL A 15 -1.67 -5.70 -0.98
C VAL A 15 -1.45 -4.63 -2.03
N ASN A 16 -0.60 -4.87 -3.03
CA ASN A 16 -0.42 -3.94 -4.15
C ASN A 16 -1.68 -3.75 -4.98
N GLU A 17 -2.40 -4.83 -5.32
CA GLU A 17 -3.64 -4.72 -6.10
C GLU A 17 -4.72 -3.97 -5.30
N ASN A 18 -4.88 -4.29 -4.02
CA ASN A 18 -5.79 -3.55 -3.14
C ASN A 18 -5.42 -2.06 -3.05
N SER A 19 -4.13 -1.75 -2.98
CA SER A 19 -3.62 -0.37 -2.93
C SER A 19 -3.93 0.42 -4.21
N LYS A 20 -3.89 -0.23 -5.39
CA LYS A 20 -4.31 0.40 -6.66
C LYS A 20 -5.79 0.73 -6.68
N ILE A 21 -6.64 -0.20 -6.23
CA ILE A 21 -8.09 0.03 -6.12
C ILE A 21 -8.39 1.24 -5.20
N ILE A 22 -7.63 1.36 -4.10
CA ILE A 22 -7.75 2.49 -3.18
C ILE A 22 -7.36 3.80 -3.87
N ILE A 23 -6.25 3.82 -4.63
CA ILE A 23 -5.83 5.00 -5.40
C ILE A 23 -6.93 5.41 -6.38
N GLU A 24 -7.47 4.47 -7.16
CA GLU A 24 -8.54 4.74 -8.13
C GLU A 24 -9.79 5.34 -7.45
N GLY A 25 -10.21 4.76 -6.32
CA GLY A 25 -11.33 5.28 -5.54
C GLY A 25 -11.05 6.68 -4.96
N LEU A 26 -9.83 6.91 -4.48
CA LEU A 26 -9.37 8.22 -4.01
C LEU A 26 -9.37 9.28 -5.10
N GLU A 27 -8.91 8.94 -6.30
CA GLU A 27 -8.89 9.85 -7.44
C GLU A 27 -10.31 10.32 -7.81
N ASP A 28 -11.30 9.42 -7.82
CA ASP A 28 -12.71 9.78 -8.04
C ASP A 28 -13.26 10.71 -6.94
N ILE A 29 -12.95 10.42 -5.67
CA ILE A 29 -13.35 11.26 -4.53
C ILE A 29 -12.70 12.64 -4.62
N LEU A 30 -11.39 12.70 -4.92
CA LEU A 30 -10.64 13.96 -4.97
C LEU A 30 -11.09 14.83 -6.14
N PHE A 31 -11.51 14.24 -7.25
CA PHE A 31 -12.11 14.96 -8.36
C PHE A 31 -13.35 15.76 -7.92
N LYS A 32 -14.19 15.16 -7.06
CA LYS A 32 -15.41 15.75 -6.51
C LYS A 32 -15.19 16.59 -5.24
N SER A 33 -13.98 16.57 -4.68
CA SER A 33 -13.66 17.18 -3.38
C SER A 33 -13.36 18.69 -3.48
N HIS A 34 -13.50 19.38 -2.35
CA HIS A 34 -13.05 20.78 -2.21
C HIS A 34 -11.51 20.88 -2.30
N ASP A 35 -11.00 21.96 -2.90
CA ASP A 35 -9.57 22.13 -3.20
C ASP A 35 -8.62 21.97 -2.00
N LYS A 36 -9.04 22.36 -0.79
CA LYS A 36 -8.21 22.22 0.42
C LYS A 36 -7.89 20.74 0.76
N TYR A 37 -8.75 19.81 0.36
CA TYR A 37 -8.56 18.38 0.59
C TYR A 37 -7.83 17.68 -0.57
N LYS A 38 -7.81 18.30 -1.77
CA LYS A 38 -7.12 17.74 -2.94
C LYS A 38 -5.63 17.56 -2.72
N VAL A 39 -4.98 18.51 -2.04
CA VAL A 39 -3.53 18.45 -1.76
C VAL A 39 -3.20 17.26 -0.85
N HIS A 40 -3.97 17.06 0.22
CA HIS A 40 -3.76 15.95 1.15
C HIS A 40 -3.99 14.59 0.49
N GLY A 41 -5.06 14.46 -0.32
CA GLY A 41 -5.31 13.23 -1.05
C GLY A 41 -4.26 12.92 -2.12
N LYS A 42 -3.76 13.93 -2.84
CA LYS A 42 -2.66 13.76 -3.80
C LYS A 42 -1.38 13.26 -3.12
N ASN A 43 -0.98 13.87 -2.01
CA ASN A 43 0.19 13.42 -1.25
C ASN A 43 0.04 11.99 -0.72
N PHE A 44 -1.19 11.60 -0.36
CA PHE A 44 -1.49 10.24 0.07
C PHE A 44 -1.39 9.24 -1.10
N ILE A 45 -1.95 9.55 -2.27
CA ILE A 45 -1.80 8.74 -3.49
C ILE A 45 -0.33 8.57 -3.87
N GLU A 46 0.45 9.66 -3.83
CA GLU A 46 1.89 9.62 -4.10
C GLU A 46 2.63 8.70 -3.13
N THR A 47 2.25 8.72 -1.85
CA THR A 47 2.83 7.84 -0.83
C THR A 47 2.53 6.38 -1.13
N ILE A 48 1.26 6.02 -1.37
CA ILE A 48 0.87 4.64 -1.71
C ILE A 48 1.59 4.19 -3.00
N THR A 49 1.67 5.07 -4.01
CA THR A 49 2.35 4.78 -5.29
C THR A 49 3.83 4.47 -5.08
N ARG A 50 4.50 5.23 -4.21
CA ARG A 50 5.90 4.99 -3.85
C ARG A 50 6.06 3.65 -3.11
N ASP A 51 5.16 3.34 -2.20
CA ASP A 51 5.22 2.12 -1.40
C ASP A 51 4.97 0.87 -2.26
N ILE A 52 4.04 0.93 -3.24
CA ILE A 52 3.86 -0.10 -4.27
C ILE A 52 5.16 -0.33 -5.06
N LYS A 53 5.83 0.74 -5.52
CA LYS A 53 7.08 0.66 -6.28
C LYS A 53 8.18 -0.01 -5.46
N GLU A 54 8.33 0.40 -4.20
CA GLU A 54 9.35 -0.16 -3.31
C GLU A 54 9.06 -1.64 -2.98
N ARG A 55 7.79 -2.00 -2.77
CA ARG A 55 7.37 -3.38 -2.56
C ARG A 55 7.71 -4.27 -3.76
N ASN A 56 7.39 -3.81 -4.98
CA ASN A 56 7.73 -4.54 -6.21
C ASN A 56 9.24 -4.75 -6.33
N LYS A 57 10.05 -3.75 -6.01
CA LYS A 57 11.51 -3.86 -6.01
C LYS A 57 11.98 -4.93 -5.01
N VAL A 58 11.45 -4.92 -3.79
CA VAL A 58 11.80 -5.91 -2.75
C VAL A 58 11.39 -7.33 -3.16
N ILE A 59 10.23 -7.49 -3.80
CA ILE A 59 9.76 -8.77 -4.33
C ILE A 59 10.72 -9.32 -5.40
N GLU A 60 11.15 -8.49 -6.35
CA GLU A 60 12.10 -8.92 -7.39
C GLU A 60 13.46 -9.28 -6.79
N GLU A 61 13.96 -8.50 -5.83
CA GLU A 61 15.17 -8.84 -5.09
C GLU A 61 15.03 -10.15 -4.29
N LEU A 62 13.87 -10.42 -3.68
CA LEU A 62 13.59 -11.67 -2.97
C LEU A 62 13.65 -12.88 -3.90
N LYS A 63 13.02 -12.79 -5.07
CA LYS A 63 13.03 -13.86 -6.09
C LYS A 63 14.46 -14.20 -6.53
N ALA A 64 15.29 -13.17 -6.73
CA ALA A 64 16.69 -13.34 -7.12
C ALA A 64 17.54 -13.94 -6.00
N VAL A 65 17.42 -13.42 -4.78
CA VAL A 65 18.24 -13.86 -3.62
C VAL A 65 17.87 -15.27 -3.16
N GLN A 66 16.61 -15.68 -3.31
CA GLN A 66 16.16 -17.02 -2.99
C GLN A 66 16.91 -18.10 -3.79
N GLN A 67 17.34 -17.79 -5.01
CA GLN A 67 18.10 -18.71 -5.87
C GLN A 67 19.60 -18.75 -5.51
N ALA A 68 20.11 -17.71 -4.84
CA ALA A 68 21.54 -17.50 -4.58
C ALA A 68 22.03 -17.99 -3.20
N ASN A 69 21.19 -18.65 -2.40
CA ASN A 69 21.54 -19.21 -1.07
C ASN A 69 22.11 -18.19 -0.05
N ASN A 70 21.74 -16.91 -0.16
CA ASN A 70 22.15 -15.85 0.78
C ASN A 70 21.06 -15.62 1.85
N SER A 71 21.13 -16.40 2.93
CA SER A 71 20.13 -16.42 4.01
C SER A 71 19.99 -15.10 4.77
N GLN A 72 21.11 -14.39 5.00
CA GLN A 72 21.08 -13.09 5.69
C GLN A 72 20.36 -12.04 4.86
N ARG A 73 20.68 -11.94 3.56
CA ARG A 73 20.00 -11.00 2.66
C ARG A 73 18.53 -11.35 2.51
N LEU A 74 18.21 -12.64 2.41
CA LEU A 74 16.82 -13.13 2.35
C LEU A 74 16.03 -12.66 3.57
N PHE A 75 16.56 -12.83 4.78
CA PHE A 75 15.89 -12.39 6.00
C PHE A 75 15.67 -10.87 6.04
N GLN A 76 16.67 -10.08 5.66
CA GLN A 76 16.54 -8.61 5.59
C GLN A 76 15.42 -8.18 4.65
N LEU A 77 15.32 -8.82 3.48
CA LEU A 77 14.30 -8.51 2.50
C LEU A 77 12.90 -8.92 2.98
N ILE A 78 12.77 -10.06 3.66
CA ILE A 78 11.50 -10.48 4.28
C ILE A 78 11.04 -9.45 5.32
N CYS A 79 11.93 -9.01 6.21
CA CYS A 79 11.60 -7.99 7.21
C CYS A 79 11.20 -6.67 6.56
N LYS A 80 11.93 -6.24 5.52
CA LYS A 80 11.62 -5.01 4.79
C LYS A 80 10.25 -5.09 4.10
N LEU A 81 9.94 -6.22 3.47
CA LEU A 81 8.64 -6.43 2.83
C LEU A 81 7.50 -6.34 3.85
N ARG A 82 7.66 -6.97 5.01
CA ARG A 82 6.66 -6.94 6.07
C ARG A 82 6.42 -5.54 6.64
N VAL A 83 7.48 -4.74 6.80
CA VAL A 83 7.35 -3.34 7.24
C VAL A 83 6.57 -2.49 6.22
N LEU A 84 6.73 -2.76 4.92
CA LEU A 84 5.95 -2.07 3.89
C LEU A 84 4.46 -2.48 3.96
N ASP A 85 4.18 -3.77 4.14
CA ASP A 85 2.81 -4.29 4.27
C ASP A 85 2.11 -3.76 5.53
N ASP A 86 2.82 -3.69 6.66
CA ASP A 86 2.27 -3.16 7.92
C ASP A 86 1.96 -1.65 7.82
N ARG A 87 2.81 -0.88 7.13
CA ARG A 87 2.54 0.55 6.88
C ARG A 87 1.28 0.76 6.05
N ASP A 88 1.09 -0.01 4.99
CA ASP A 88 -0.09 0.11 4.13
C ASP A 88 -1.37 -0.31 4.88
N CYS A 89 -1.29 -1.32 5.75
CA CYS A 89 -2.42 -1.68 6.62
C CYS A 89 -2.85 -0.51 7.52
N MET A 90 -1.91 0.23 8.10
CA MET A 90 -2.20 1.40 8.94
C MET A 90 -2.71 2.59 8.13
N SER A 91 -2.08 2.87 6.98
CA SER A 91 -2.51 3.91 6.05
C SER A 91 -3.94 3.66 5.55
N TYR A 92 -4.29 2.41 5.26
CA TYR A 92 -5.64 2.02 4.85
C TYR A 92 -6.68 2.25 5.93
N ARG A 93 -6.40 1.85 7.18
CA ARG A 93 -7.30 2.09 8.32
C ARG A 93 -7.57 3.59 8.52
N LEU A 94 -6.53 4.42 8.40
CA LEU A 94 -6.67 5.86 8.51
C LEU A 94 -7.50 6.46 7.36
N PHE A 95 -7.27 6.01 6.12
CA PHE A 95 -8.05 6.44 4.97
C PHE A 95 -9.52 6.08 5.08
N PHE A 96 -9.85 4.82 5.43
CA PHE A 96 -11.24 4.39 5.57
C PHE A 96 -11.97 5.19 6.67
N SER A 97 -11.27 5.51 7.76
CA SER A 97 -11.79 6.41 8.81
C SER A 97 -12.08 7.81 8.25
N MET A 98 -11.17 8.39 7.46
CA MET A 98 -11.38 9.71 6.85
C MET A 98 -12.53 9.70 5.83
N TYR A 99 -12.62 8.67 4.99
CA TYR A 99 -13.68 8.51 3.99
C TYR A 99 -15.07 8.32 4.62
N THR A 100 -15.17 7.48 5.66
CA THR A 100 -16.42 7.31 6.41
C THR A 100 -16.85 8.62 7.04
N ASN A 101 -15.90 9.36 7.62
CA ASN A 101 -16.17 10.68 8.20
C ASN A 101 -16.54 11.72 7.14
N SER A 102 -15.93 11.72 5.94
CA SER A 102 -16.26 12.69 4.89
C SER A 102 -17.64 12.42 4.27
N LEU A 103 -18.04 11.15 4.09
CA LEU A 103 -19.40 10.77 3.70
C LEU A 103 -20.45 11.16 4.75
N LEU A 104 -20.13 10.97 6.04
CA LEU A 104 -21.00 11.40 7.14
C LEU A 104 -21.17 12.90 7.15
N ILE A 105 -20.09 13.68 7.03
CA ILE A 105 -20.14 15.14 6.98
C ILE A 105 -20.93 15.62 5.75
N GLY A 106 -20.79 14.97 4.59
CA GLY A 106 -21.58 15.26 3.39
C GLY A 106 -23.09 15.11 3.60
N LYS A 107 -23.53 14.16 4.42
CA LYS A 107 -24.96 13.99 4.79
C LYS A 107 -25.51 15.07 5.75
N PHE A 108 -24.66 15.87 6.37
CA PHE A 108 -25.09 16.95 7.29
C PHE A 108 -25.03 18.35 6.67
N ILE A 109 -24.56 18.48 5.42
CA ILE A 109 -24.43 19.76 4.70
C ILE A 109 -25.51 19.91 3.61
N GLU A 110 -26.26 18.84 3.29
CA GLU A 110 -27.54 18.93 2.56
C GLU A 110 -28.68 19.35 3.49
#